data_AF-A0A5C6D323-F1
#
_entry.id   AF-A0A5C6D323-F1
#
_cell.length_a   1.000
_cell.length_b   1.000
_cell.length_c   1.000
_cell.angle_alpha   90.00
_cell.angle_beta   90.00
_cell.angle_gamma   90.00
#
_symmetry.space_group_name_H-M   'P 1'
#
loop_
_entity.id
_entity.type
_entity.pdbx_description
1 polymer ?
#
loop_
_entity_poly.entity_id
_entity_poly.type
_entity_poly.pdbx_seq_one_letter_code
_entity_poly.pdbx_strand_id
1 'polypeptide(L)'
;MHARLTNQLVFRLLLAVTAGSTVLSGSTTAQAQLLYSFETGLEGWAATGYSTSDFISVATSTMGATVGSQSMAIETGPTFGWDVRMDVGPGDTSIYNAFNTVAADLSKYTLDFDVSITSDSFANVASPGNFFLINVAVNSDSPNFPSVTNVTPNLTGMTGTFPVSIPMTSIAVAPNSSFYELNIGSNSDHVNGAGGQGVKYFVDNIRFNQLPDLEEVTLFSWETPDNPATPSVNEQLENWTTGFQPGHVHSISSLGATDGNSSLQINRQSQTSPNFTWGSQFILNSDINPDPLILEVDPVIQAQIDDIVSKINGGLSAAFDVRFDDPFPNSPGYNRFGVHFSDDQGTFYDAEGGNLGAPPIGGTGVTTVPFNTMIDNTSGLSLAEAGLRVGTTFLRIGLSTNTDGAGIYQIDNFRIIRPVSEDTGDFDGDGDVDGHDFLVWQRGGSPNGINSGDLAIWQAQYGTSPPLVAGLAVPEPSALLLTLIANAMVFACGRRK
;
A
#
# COMPACT_ATOMS: atom_id res chain seq x y z
N MET A 1 19.52 -1.74 44.70
CA MET A 1 19.69 -2.65 43.55
C MET A 1 18.76 -2.11 42.46
N HIS A 2 19.27 -1.26 41.56
CA HIS A 2 19.67 -1.62 40.17
C HIS A 2 18.48 -2.25 39.41
N ALA A 3 17.99 -1.74 38.28
CA ALA A 3 18.56 -0.81 37.31
C ALA A 3 17.45 -0.11 36.50
N ARG A 4 17.85 1.00 35.89
CA ARG A 4 17.11 1.81 34.90
C ARG A 4 16.79 0.96 33.67
N LEU A 5 15.58 1.10 33.12
CA LEU A 5 15.31 0.78 31.72
C LEU A 5 14.82 2.06 31.04
N THR A 6 15.70 2.53 30.17
CA THR A 6 15.65 3.77 29.42
C THR A 6 14.91 3.52 28.11
N ASN A 7 14.12 4.51 27.69
CA ASN A 7 13.55 4.67 26.35
C ASN A 7 14.44 4.10 25.23
N GLN A 8 13.88 3.18 24.43
CA GLN A 8 14.20 3.03 23.02
C GLN A 8 12.90 2.73 22.25
N LEU A 9 12.32 3.79 21.67
CA LEU A 9 11.48 3.66 20.49
C LEU A 9 12.44 3.50 19.30
N VAL A 10 12.49 2.30 18.72
CA VAL A 10 13.08 2.04 17.41
C VAL A 10 12.08 1.18 16.63
N PHE A 11 11.83 1.64 15.41
CA PHE A 11 11.05 1.06 14.32
C PHE A 11 11.07 -0.48 14.23
N ARG A 12 9.90 -1.06 13.94
CA ARG A 12 9.76 -2.34 13.23
C ARG A 12 8.72 -2.18 12.13
N LEU A 13 9.17 -1.83 10.94
CA LEU A 13 8.48 -2.18 9.70
C LEU A 13 9.08 -3.55 9.31
N LEU A 14 8.33 -4.62 9.55
CA LEU A 14 8.76 -5.98 9.22
C LEU A 14 7.76 -6.53 8.20
N LEU A 15 8.14 -6.53 6.92
CA LEU A 15 7.49 -7.37 5.93
C LEU A 15 8.10 -8.77 6.12
N ALA A 16 7.41 -9.64 6.84
CA ALA A 16 7.80 -11.03 7.01
C ALA A 16 7.26 -11.84 5.83
N VAL A 17 8.08 -12.02 4.79
CA VAL A 17 7.87 -13.12 3.83
C VAL A 17 8.93 -14.16 4.12
N THR A 18 8.53 -15.30 4.67
CA THR A 18 9.36 -16.50 4.68
C THR A 18 8.53 -17.71 4.26
N ALA A 19 8.70 -18.08 3.00
CA ALA A 19 8.60 -19.40 2.39
C ALA A 19 7.49 -20.36 2.87
N GLY A 20 6.40 -20.38 2.10
CA GLY A 20 5.50 -21.52 1.94
C GLY A 20 5.04 -21.59 0.49
N SER A 21 5.61 -22.49 -0.31
CA SER A 21 5.30 -22.67 -1.72
C SER A 21 3.84 -23.06 -1.93
N THR A 22 3.01 -22.11 -2.34
CA THR A 22 1.81 -22.33 -3.16
C THR A 22 1.62 -21.08 -4.01
N VAL A 23 1.85 -21.23 -5.32
CA VAL A 23 1.55 -20.22 -6.33
C VAL A 23 0.02 -20.09 -6.37
N LEU A 24 -0.51 -19.05 -5.73
CA LEU A 24 -1.81 -18.49 -6.04
C LEU A 24 -1.56 -17.38 -7.06
N SER A 25 -1.67 -17.77 -8.33
CA SER A 25 -1.79 -16.83 -9.45
C SER A 25 -3.19 -16.24 -9.41
N GLY A 26 -3.29 -14.93 -9.16
CA GLY A 26 -4.59 -14.24 -9.15
C GLY A 26 -4.57 -12.98 -8.30
N SER A 27 -3.71 -12.02 -8.63
CA SER A 27 -3.88 -10.61 -8.26
C SER A 27 -3.22 -9.81 -9.38
N THR A 28 -3.97 -8.95 -10.05
CA THR A 28 -3.46 -8.01 -11.03
C THR A 28 -2.33 -7.21 -10.41
N THR A 29 -1.10 -7.60 -10.70
CA THR A 29 0.10 -6.93 -10.21
C THR A 29 0.10 -5.52 -10.77
N ALA A 30 0.16 -4.53 -9.87
CA ALA A 30 0.74 -3.22 -10.13
C ALA A 30 1.80 -3.34 -11.24
N GLN A 31 1.61 -2.60 -12.34
CA GLN A 31 2.40 -2.78 -13.56
C GLN A 31 3.83 -2.25 -13.33
N ALA A 32 4.67 -3.08 -12.71
CA ALA A 32 6.05 -2.76 -12.38
C ALA A 32 6.85 -2.53 -13.67
N GLN A 33 7.29 -1.29 -13.90
CA GLN A 33 8.13 -0.94 -15.03
C GLN A 33 9.60 -1.05 -14.63
N LEU A 34 10.23 -2.17 -15.00
CA LEU A 34 11.67 -2.38 -14.80
C LEU A 34 12.49 -1.38 -15.63
N LEU A 35 13.40 -0.69 -14.96
CA LEU A 35 14.32 0.28 -15.57
C LEU A 35 15.71 -0.32 -15.75
N TYR A 36 16.24 -0.95 -14.70
CA TYR A 36 17.59 -1.50 -14.68
C TYR A 36 17.63 -2.85 -13.95
N SER A 37 18.17 -3.85 -14.64
CA SER A 37 18.33 -5.25 -14.17
C SER A 37 19.79 -5.66 -14.04
N PHE A 38 20.69 -4.93 -14.68
CA PHE A 38 22.13 -5.20 -14.75
C PHE A 38 22.53 -6.52 -15.44
N GLU A 39 21.57 -7.25 -16.03
CA GLU A 39 21.84 -8.47 -16.80
C GLU A 39 22.63 -8.21 -18.08
N THR A 40 22.61 -6.96 -18.57
CA THR A 40 23.32 -6.54 -19.80
C THR A 40 24.53 -5.64 -19.54
N GLY A 41 25.01 -5.60 -18.28
CA GLY A 41 26.13 -4.76 -17.86
C GLY A 41 25.67 -3.67 -16.90
N LEU A 42 26.39 -2.55 -16.85
CA LEU A 42 26.04 -1.43 -15.97
C LEU A 42 24.89 -0.56 -16.49
N GLU A 43 24.38 -0.81 -17.71
CA GLU A 43 23.18 -0.15 -18.25
C GLU A 43 23.23 1.39 -18.17
N GLY A 44 24.42 1.96 -18.34
CA GLY A 44 24.67 3.41 -18.33
C GLY A 44 25.05 3.99 -16.96
N TRP A 45 24.93 3.21 -15.87
CA TRP A 45 25.35 3.63 -14.54
C TRP A 45 26.86 3.85 -14.46
N ALA A 46 27.25 4.97 -13.88
CA ALA A 46 28.64 5.37 -13.70
C ALA A 46 28.81 6.21 -12.44
N ALA A 47 30.07 6.46 -12.05
CA ALA A 47 30.38 7.37 -10.95
C ALA A 47 29.78 8.76 -11.19
N THR A 48 29.24 9.40 -10.15
CA THR A 48 28.69 10.77 -10.26
C THR A 48 29.76 11.80 -10.63
N GLY A 49 30.99 11.57 -10.19
CA GLY A 49 32.10 12.54 -10.32
C GLY A 49 31.95 13.78 -9.44
N TYR A 50 31.01 13.78 -8.48
CA TYR A 50 30.90 14.86 -7.51
C TYR A 50 32.11 14.87 -6.58
N SER A 51 32.68 16.05 -6.34
CA SER A 51 33.91 16.22 -5.55
C SER A 51 33.74 15.86 -4.07
N THR A 52 32.51 15.76 -3.59
CA THR A 52 32.16 15.34 -2.23
C THR A 52 31.95 13.84 -2.11
N SER A 53 32.05 13.08 -3.21
CA SER A 53 31.90 11.63 -3.19
C SER A 53 33.23 10.94 -2.90
N ASP A 54 33.21 9.97 -2.01
CA ASP A 54 34.30 9.05 -1.71
C ASP A 54 34.14 7.69 -2.40
N PHE A 55 33.37 7.68 -3.48
CA PHE A 55 33.25 6.58 -4.43
C PHE A 55 34.61 5.94 -4.77
N ILE A 56 34.66 4.60 -4.76
CA ILE A 56 35.85 3.83 -5.10
C ILE A 56 35.66 3.11 -6.45
N SER A 57 34.59 2.32 -6.61
CA SER A 57 34.36 1.59 -7.87
C SER A 57 32.90 1.18 -8.09
N VAL A 58 32.55 0.92 -9.36
CA VAL A 58 31.28 0.32 -9.78
C VAL A 58 31.55 -0.77 -10.81
N ALA A 59 30.88 -1.91 -10.70
CA ALA A 59 30.97 -3.03 -11.63
C ALA A 59 29.70 -3.89 -11.57
N THR A 60 29.47 -4.78 -12.54
CA THR A 60 28.49 -5.84 -12.35
C THR A 60 29.05 -6.96 -11.48
N SER A 61 28.15 -7.68 -10.82
CA SER A 61 28.49 -8.75 -9.87
C SER A 61 27.45 -9.85 -9.89
N THR A 62 27.85 -11.10 -9.68
CA THR A 62 26.92 -12.22 -9.45
C THR A 62 26.45 -12.30 -7.99
N MET A 63 27.12 -11.61 -7.08
CA MET A 63 26.66 -11.44 -5.71
C MET A 63 25.62 -10.32 -5.65
N GLY A 64 24.57 -10.51 -4.88
CA GLY A 64 23.54 -9.49 -4.64
C GLY A 64 22.41 -9.47 -5.66
N ALA A 65 22.48 -10.28 -6.73
CA ALA A 65 21.39 -10.48 -7.68
C ALA A 65 20.16 -11.09 -6.99
N THR A 66 19.00 -10.45 -7.15
CA THR A 66 17.73 -10.88 -6.57
C THR A 66 16.79 -11.47 -7.63
N VAL A 67 16.93 -11.01 -8.88
CA VAL A 67 16.29 -11.60 -10.06
C VAL A 67 17.34 -11.68 -11.16
N GLY A 68 17.47 -12.84 -11.79
CA GLY A 68 18.52 -13.05 -12.79
C GLY A 68 19.84 -13.48 -12.18
N SER A 69 20.94 -13.01 -12.74
CA SER A 69 22.30 -13.46 -12.46
C SER A 69 23.29 -12.34 -12.13
N GLN A 70 22.93 -11.09 -12.36
CA GLN A 70 23.79 -9.93 -12.14
C GLN A 70 23.10 -8.86 -11.29
N SER A 71 23.92 -8.08 -10.61
CA SER A 71 23.53 -6.84 -9.93
C SER A 71 24.62 -5.79 -10.14
N MET A 72 24.32 -4.53 -9.80
CA MET A 72 25.34 -3.48 -9.72
C MET A 72 26.03 -3.52 -8.36
N ALA A 73 27.34 -3.73 -8.34
CA ALA A 73 28.18 -3.64 -7.15
C ALA A 73 28.87 -2.28 -7.07
N ILE A 74 28.75 -1.62 -5.92
CA ILE A 74 29.35 -0.31 -5.65
C ILE A 74 30.27 -0.45 -4.44
N GLU A 75 31.50 0.02 -4.56
CA GLU A 75 32.45 0.16 -3.45
C GLU A 75 32.62 1.64 -3.11
N THR A 76 32.45 1.98 -1.83
CA THR A 76 32.39 3.37 -1.35
C THR A 76 33.21 3.58 -0.08
N GLY A 77 33.60 4.82 0.16
CA GLY A 77 34.38 5.24 1.31
C GLY A 77 33.56 5.50 2.58
N PRO A 78 34.21 6.01 3.65
CA PRO A 78 33.68 6.07 5.00
C PRO A 78 32.98 7.41 5.31
N THR A 79 32.47 8.11 4.30
CA THR A 79 31.80 9.40 4.45
C THR A 79 30.51 9.42 3.61
N PHE A 80 29.84 10.57 3.58
CA PHE A 80 28.71 10.76 2.71
C PHE A 80 29.17 11.05 1.29
N GLY A 81 28.62 10.33 0.31
CA GLY A 81 28.89 10.54 -1.10
C GLY A 81 27.72 10.12 -1.98
N TRP A 82 27.50 10.84 -3.08
CA TRP A 82 26.71 10.32 -4.20
C TRP A 82 27.63 9.43 -5.03
N ASP A 83 27.42 8.13 -4.97
CA ASP A 83 28.35 7.15 -5.50
C ASP A 83 28.22 7.04 -7.02
N VAL A 84 27.01 6.71 -7.47
CA VAL A 84 26.70 6.45 -8.88
C VAL A 84 25.48 7.20 -9.34
N ARG A 85 25.44 7.50 -10.65
CA ARG A 85 24.27 8.06 -11.33
C ARG A 85 23.98 7.38 -12.64
N MET A 86 22.77 7.59 -13.12
CA MET A 86 22.36 7.34 -14.49
C MET A 86 21.67 8.57 -15.07
N ASP A 87 22.12 8.96 -16.27
CA ASP A 87 21.61 10.10 -17.02
C ASP A 87 20.65 9.60 -18.13
N VAL A 88 19.40 10.04 -18.10
CA VAL A 88 18.35 9.65 -19.04
C VAL A 88 17.92 10.86 -19.85
N GLY A 89 18.30 10.87 -21.13
CA GLY A 89 17.86 11.89 -22.09
C GLY A 89 16.70 11.42 -22.97
N PRO A 90 16.07 12.31 -23.73
CA PRO A 90 15.00 11.97 -24.69
C PRO A 90 15.40 10.94 -25.77
N GLY A 91 16.69 10.66 -25.93
CA GLY A 91 17.20 9.64 -26.84
C GLY A 91 17.02 8.19 -26.36
N ASP A 92 16.88 7.98 -25.04
CA ASP A 92 16.51 6.68 -24.46
C ASP A 92 15.00 6.64 -24.26
N THR A 93 14.26 6.38 -25.35
CA THR A 93 12.81 6.53 -25.35
C THR A 93 12.10 5.62 -24.35
N SER A 94 12.68 4.47 -23.98
CA SER A 94 12.03 3.54 -23.06
C SER A 94 12.03 4.09 -21.63
N ILE A 95 13.22 4.38 -21.10
CA ILE A 95 13.38 4.86 -19.72
C ILE A 95 12.88 6.30 -19.59
N TYR A 96 13.12 7.14 -20.61
CA TYR A 96 12.63 8.51 -20.61
C TYR A 96 11.09 8.58 -20.56
N ASN A 97 10.40 7.71 -21.30
CA ASN A 97 8.93 7.65 -21.25
C ASN A 97 8.43 7.13 -19.90
N ALA A 98 9.17 6.24 -19.22
CA ALA A 98 8.88 5.78 -17.87
C ALA A 98 8.83 6.97 -16.88
N PHE A 99 9.91 7.77 -16.86
CA PHE A 99 9.98 8.96 -16.02
C PHE A 99 8.88 9.96 -16.33
N ASN A 100 8.55 10.17 -17.61
CA ASN A 100 7.45 11.05 -17.99
C ASN A 100 6.08 10.57 -17.50
N THR A 101 5.84 9.25 -17.57
CA THR A 101 4.60 8.64 -17.09
C THR A 101 4.46 8.84 -15.59
N VAL A 102 5.53 8.60 -14.84
CA VAL A 102 5.58 8.84 -13.40
C VAL A 102 5.42 10.33 -13.05
N ALA A 103 6.09 11.21 -13.80
CA ALA A 103 6.03 12.64 -13.59
C ALA A 103 4.65 13.26 -13.86
N ALA A 104 3.79 12.57 -14.62
CA ALA A 104 2.42 13.01 -14.87
C ALA A 104 1.54 12.90 -13.61
N ASP A 105 1.81 11.92 -12.74
CA ASP A 105 1.14 11.77 -11.45
C ASP A 105 2.03 11.04 -10.44
N LEU A 106 2.90 11.80 -9.77
CA LEU A 106 3.87 11.28 -8.79
C LEU A 106 3.19 10.52 -7.63
N SER A 107 1.92 10.82 -7.33
CA SER A 107 1.20 10.18 -6.21
C SER A 107 0.86 8.73 -6.48
N LYS A 108 0.90 8.30 -7.74
CA LYS A 108 0.60 6.94 -8.19
C LYS A 108 1.81 6.04 -8.31
N TYR A 109 3.01 6.47 -7.94
CA TYR A 109 4.22 5.68 -8.19
C TYR A 109 5.21 5.67 -7.04
N THR A 110 5.93 4.56 -6.92
CA THR A 110 7.14 4.42 -6.12
C THR A 110 8.33 4.06 -7.00
N LEU A 111 9.53 4.47 -6.58
CA LEU A 111 10.79 3.92 -7.08
C LEU A 111 11.23 2.81 -6.15
N ASP A 112 11.32 1.59 -6.71
CA ASP A 112 11.62 0.39 -5.98
C ASP A 112 12.90 -0.26 -6.51
N PHE A 113 13.71 -0.81 -5.61
CA PHE A 113 14.92 -1.57 -5.94
C PHE A 113 15.37 -2.39 -4.74
N ASP A 114 16.26 -3.34 -4.97
CA ASP A 114 16.81 -4.16 -3.91
C ASP A 114 18.22 -3.70 -3.55
N VAL A 115 18.52 -3.59 -2.26
CA VAL A 115 19.88 -3.41 -1.74
C VAL A 115 20.32 -4.69 -1.04
N SER A 116 21.39 -5.31 -1.50
CA SER A 116 21.95 -6.52 -0.88
C SER A 116 23.27 -6.22 -0.17
N ILE A 117 23.45 -6.85 0.99
CA ILE A 117 24.70 -6.91 1.77
C ILE A 117 25.12 -8.37 1.84
N THR A 118 26.34 -8.66 1.39
CA THR A 118 26.87 -10.03 1.29
C THR A 118 28.08 -10.20 2.21
N SER A 119 28.63 -11.42 2.24
CA SER A 119 29.87 -11.68 2.98
C SER A 119 31.03 -10.77 2.56
N ASP A 120 31.02 -10.27 1.32
CA ASP A 120 32.09 -9.45 0.76
C ASP A 120 31.95 -7.96 1.11
N SER A 121 30.77 -7.54 1.58
CA SER A 121 30.45 -6.13 1.82
C SER A 121 31.40 -5.44 2.80
N PHE A 122 31.79 -6.14 3.87
CA PHE A 122 32.67 -5.61 4.92
C PHE A 122 33.99 -6.40 5.05
N ALA A 123 34.25 -7.36 4.14
CA ALA A 123 35.37 -8.29 4.30
C ALA A 123 36.75 -7.62 4.26
N ASN A 124 36.86 -6.47 3.58
CA ASN A 124 38.14 -5.81 3.31
C ASN A 124 38.33 -4.48 4.04
N VAL A 125 37.39 -4.07 4.89
CA VAL A 125 37.54 -2.87 5.72
C VAL A 125 38.26 -3.19 7.03
N ALA A 126 38.99 -2.22 7.59
CA ALA A 126 39.67 -2.39 8.88
C ALA A 126 38.69 -2.38 10.06
N SER A 127 37.57 -1.67 9.92
CA SER A 127 36.46 -1.65 10.87
C SER A 127 35.15 -1.38 10.12
N PRO A 128 34.04 -2.08 10.41
CA PRO A 128 32.75 -1.87 9.74
C PRO A 128 32.02 -0.58 10.16
N GLY A 129 32.54 0.15 11.15
CA GLY A 129 31.91 1.38 11.66
C GLY A 129 30.71 1.11 12.58
N ASN A 130 29.94 2.16 12.85
CA ASN A 130 28.67 2.10 13.57
C ASN A 130 27.47 2.20 12.63
N PHE A 131 27.62 2.84 11.47
CA PHE A 131 26.53 2.97 10.51
C PHE A 131 26.95 2.81 9.04
N PHE A 132 25.99 2.32 8.25
CA PHE A 132 26.04 2.29 6.80
C PHE A 132 24.61 2.42 6.24
N LEU A 133 24.37 3.49 5.48
CA LEU A 133 23.04 3.93 5.06
C LEU A 133 23.06 4.27 3.57
N ILE A 134 21.98 3.97 2.85
CA ILE A 134 21.81 4.31 1.43
C ILE A 134 20.92 5.55 1.30
N ASN A 135 21.22 6.37 0.30
CA ASN A 135 20.49 7.60 -0.04
C ASN A 135 20.15 7.58 -1.54
N VAL A 136 19.05 8.23 -1.91
CA VAL A 136 18.62 8.33 -3.30
C VAL A 136 18.28 9.78 -3.62
N ALA A 137 18.68 10.24 -4.79
CA ALA A 137 18.25 11.52 -5.34
C ALA A 137 17.86 11.37 -6.80
N VAL A 138 16.95 12.22 -7.24
CA VAL A 138 16.61 12.38 -8.66
C VAL A 138 16.89 13.82 -9.05
N ASN A 139 17.14 14.04 -10.33
CA ASN A 139 17.24 15.37 -10.89
C ASN A 139 16.46 15.47 -12.19
N SER A 140 15.97 16.67 -12.46
CA SER A 140 15.29 17.06 -13.69
C SER A 140 15.39 18.59 -13.80
N ASP A 141 14.76 19.21 -14.79
CA ASP A 141 14.73 20.67 -14.91
C ASP A 141 14.14 21.35 -13.67
N SER A 142 13.24 20.66 -12.96
CA SER A 142 12.64 21.11 -11.70
C SER A 142 11.92 19.95 -10.99
N PRO A 143 11.94 19.83 -9.65
CA PRO A 143 12.78 20.59 -8.74
C PRO A 143 14.25 20.21 -8.91
N ASN A 144 15.15 21.07 -8.46
CA ASN A 144 16.59 20.79 -8.53
C ASN A 144 16.98 19.81 -7.42
N PHE A 145 17.32 18.58 -7.83
CA PHE A 145 17.91 17.55 -6.99
C PHE A 145 17.13 17.11 -5.72
N PRO A 146 15.83 16.72 -5.79
CA PRO A 146 15.13 16.10 -4.67
C PRO A 146 15.82 14.83 -4.19
N SER A 147 15.90 14.65 -2.86
CA SER A 147 16.61 13.53 -2.26
C SER A 147 15.93 13.00 -1.01
N VAL A 148 16.08 11.70 -0.78
CA VAL A 148 15.68 11.00 0.43
C VAL A 148 16.91 10.29 0.99
N THR A 149 17.19 10.52 2.26
CA THR A 149 18.33 9.93 2.95
C THR A 149 17.88 8.74 3.79
N ASN A 150 18.80 7.80 4.01
CA ASN A 150 18.60 6.62 4.85
C ASN A 150 17.40 5.77 4.40
N VAL A 151 17.34 5.45 3.10
CA VAL A 151 16.26 4.63 2.51
C VAL A 151 16.36 3.15 2.92
N THR A 152 17.42 2.78 3.63
CA THR A 152 17.63 1.46 4.23
C THR A 152 17.71 1.57 5.75
N PRO A 153 17.50 0.46 6.49
CA PRO A 153 17.98 0.39 7.87
C PRO A 153 19.50 0.59 7.93
N ASN A 154 20.04 0.71 9.15
CA ASN A 154 21.48 0.68 9.33
C ASN A 154 22.04 -0.69 8.94
N LEU A 155 22.76 -0.75 7.83
CA LEU A 155 23.26 -1.97 7.20
C LEU A 155 24.53 -2.54 7.84
N THR A 156 25.16 -1.81 8.78
CA THR A 156 26.37 -2.27 9.46
C THR A 156 26.13 -3.59 10.20
N GLY A 157 26.91 -4.61 9.85
CA GLY A 157 26.82 -5.95 10.45
C GLY A 157 25.62 -6.78 10.00
N MET A 158 24.87 -6.32 9.00
CA MET A 158 23.77 -7.09 8.41
C MET A 158 24.27 -7.99 7.27
N THR A 159 23.44 -8.94 6.85
CA THR A 159 23.61 -9.73 5.63
C THR A 159 22.23 -10.10 5.12
N GLY A 160 22.01 -10.02 3.81
CA GLY A 160 20.72 -10.28 3.17
C GLY A 160 20.34 -9.18 2.18
N THR A 161 19.10 -9.24 1.74
CA THR A 161 18.51 -8.32 0.76
C THR A 161 17.48 -7.45 1.46
N PHE A 162 17.52 -6.16 1.17
CA PHE A 162 16.69 -5.11 1.75
C PHE A 162 15.94 -4.41 0.60
N PRO A 163 14.65 -4.73 0.39
CA PRO A 163 13.86 -4.03 -0.61
C PRO A 163 13.67 -2.58 -0.16
N VAL A 164 13.87 -1.66 -1.09
CA VAL A 164 13.66 -0.23 -0.94
C VAL A 164 12.45 0.15 -1.79
N SER A 165 11.56 0.98 -1.23
CA SER A 165 10.44 1.58 -1.95
C SER A 165 10.29 3.04 -1.52
N ILE A 166 10.37 3.96 -2.49
CA ILE A 166 10.38 5.40 -2.24
C ILE A 166 9.20 6.03 -2.98
N PRO A 167 8.25 6.69 -2.29
CA PRO A 167 7.20 7.43 -2.96
C PRO A 167 7.77 8.50 -3.89
N MET A 168 7.31 8.54 -5.14
CA MET A 168 7.80 9.51 -6.13
C MET A 168 7.46 10.96 -5.75
N THR A 169 6.48 11.17 -4.86
CA THR A 169 6.21 12.46 -4.22
C THR A 169 7.36 12.95 -3.33
N SER A 170 8.20 12.06 -2.80
CA SER A 170 9.36 12.40 -1.96
C SER A 170 10.62 12.72 -2.80
N ILE A 171 10.66 12.23 -4.03
CA ILE A 171 11.72 12.46 -5.02
C ILE A 171 11.08 12.95 -6.33
N ALA A 172 10.46 14.12 -6.27
CA ALA A 172 9.67 14.65 -7.38
C ALA A 172 10.51 14.95 -8.63
N VAL A 173 9.91 14.78 -9.80
CA VAL A 173 10.51 15.15 -11.10
C VAL A 173 9.46 15.87 -11.97
N ALA A 174 9.91 16.77 -12.85
CA ALA A 174 9.01 17.45 -13.78
C ALA A 174 8.67 16.59 -15.01
N PRO A 175 7.44 16.66 -15.54
CA PRO A 175 7.10 16.06 -16.82
C PRO A 175 7.79 16.81 -17.96
N ASN A 176 8.09 16.09 -19.04
CA ASN A 176 8.76 16.56 -20.25
C ASN A 176 10.10 17.25 -19.99
N SER A 177 10.85 16.76 -19.01
CA SER A 177 12.13 17.37 -18.66
C SER A 177 13.17 17.14 -19.77
N SER A 178 14.09 18.08 -19.97
CA SER A 178 15.19 17.96 -20.92
C SER A 178 16.15 16.82 -20.56
N PHE A 179 16.15 16.38 -19.30
CA PHE A 179 16.86 15.20 -18.80
C PHE A 179 16.20 14.67 -17.52
N TYR A 180 16.43 13.40 -17.22
CA TYR A 180 16.28 12.86 -15.87
C TYR A 180 17.64 12.33 -15.41
N GLU A 181 17.92 12.43 -14.12
CA GLU A 181 19.09 11.85 -13.50
C GLU A 181 18.61 11.06 -12.28
N LEU A 182 19.11 9.85 -12.09
CA LEU A 182 18.90 9.06 -10.88
C LEU A 182 20.24 8.82 -10.21
N ASN A 183 20.35 9.14 -8.92
CA ASN A 183 21.57 9.05 -8.13
C ASN A 183 21.35 8.11 -6.95
N ILE A 184 22.33 7.23 -6.71
CA ILE A 184 22.42 6.41 -5.51
C ILE A 184 23.70 6.81 -4.77
N GLY A 185 23.55 7.10 -3.49
CA GLY A 185 24.65 7.47 -2.62
C GLY A 185 24.62 6.67 -1.33
N SER A 186 25.71 6.79 -0.59
CA SER A 186 25.85 6.12 0.69
C SER A 186 26.41 7.07 1.74
N ASN A 187 26.26 6.66 3.00
CA ASN A 187 26.83 7.34 4.15
C ASN A 187 27.29 6.30 5.16
N SER A 188 28.57 6.31 5.51
CA SER A 188 29.17 5.37 6.45
C SER A 188 30.13 6.07 7.40
N ASP A 189 30.58 5.36 8.43
CA ASP A 189 31.71 5.74 9.29
C ASP A 189 32.71 4.58 9.45
N HIS A 190 32.76 3.67 8.48
CA HIS A 190 33.71 2.56 8.48
C HIS A 190 35.17 3.06 8.42
N VAL A 191 36.13 2.15 8.56
CA VAL A 191 37.54 2.46 8.34
C VAL A 191 38.02 1.63 7.17
N ASN A 192 38.46 2.29 6.09
CA ASN A 192 38.95 1.60 4.90
C ASN A 192 40.03 0.57 5.23
N GLY A 193 40.11 -0.46 4.39
CA GLY A 193 41.17 -1.45 4.43
C GLY A 193 42.55 -0.82 4.22
N ALA A 194 43.60 -1.58 4.56
CA ALA A 194 44.98 -1.13 4.42
C ALA A 194 45.37 -0.76 2.97
N GLY A 195 44.67 -1.29 1.98
CA GLY A 195 44.85 -0.95 0.56
C GLY A 195 43.88 0.12 0.04
N GLY A 196 43.14 0.79 0.93
CA GLY A 196 42.12 1.78 0.56
C GLY A 196 40.75 1.19 0.21
N GLN A 197 40.54 -0.12 0.42
CA GLN A 197 39.27 -0.79 0.15
C GLN A 197 38.15 -0.23 1.04
N GLY A 198 36.97 -0.06 0.45
CA GLY A 198 35.79 0.44 1.14
C GLY A 198 34.75 -0.65 1.41
N VAL A 199 33.56 -0.21 1.80
CA VAL A 199 32.38 -1.08 1.93
C VAL A 199 31.75 -1.31 0.56
N LYS A 200 31.28 -2.53 0.32
CA LYS A 200 30.51 -2.87 -0.89
C LYS A 200 29.03 -3.05 -0.61
N TYR A 201 28.20 -2.53 -1.47
CA TYR A 201 26.77 -2.81 -1.52
C TYR A 201 26.33 -3.13 -2.94
N PHE A 202 25.24 -3.87 -3.05
CA PHE A 202 24.76 -4.38 -4.32
C PHE A 202 23.34 -3.86 -4.55
N VAL A 203 23.09 -3.28 -5.71
CA VAL A 203 21.79 -2.76 -6.12
C VAL A 203 21.26 -3.61 -7.27
N ASP A 204 19.99 -3.98 -7.21
CA ASP A 204 19.33 -4.76 -8.27
C ASP A 204 17.87 -4.35 -8.49
N ASN A 205 17.32 -4.66 -9.67
CA ASN A 205 15.91 -4.54 -10.03
C ASN A 205 15.28 -3.17 -9.78
N ILE A 206 15.95 -2.12 -10.25
CA ILE A 206 15.45 -0.74 -10.19
C ILE A 206 14.24 -0.60 -11.10
N ARG A 207 13.10 -0.22 -10.54
CA ARG A 207 11.80 -0.18 -11.22
C ARG A 207 10.90 0.91 -10.67
N PHE A 208 10.00 1.41 -11.52
CA PHE A 208 8.84 2.14 -11.04
C PHE A 208 7.70 1.17 -10.80
N ASN A 209 7.07 1.25 -9.63
CA ASN A 209 5.85 0.49 -9.34
C ASN A 209 4.69 1.46 -9.25
N GLN A 210 3.63 1.18 -10.01
CA GLN A 210 2.39 1.93 -9.89
C GLN A 210 1.66 1.49 -8.63
N LEU A 211 1.28 2.44 -7.78
CA LEU A 211 0.39 2.21 -6.67
C LEU A 211 -1.01 1.94 -7.22
N PRO A 212 -1.78 1.03 -6.57
CA PRO A 212 -3.15 0.80 -6.98
C PRO A 212 -3.93 2.12 -6.87
N ASP A 213 -4.82 2.36 -7.83
CA ASP A 213 -5.86 3.36 -7.63
C ASP A 213 -6.69 2.95 -6.41
N LEU A 214 -7.16 3.91 -5.62
CA LEU A 214 -7.92 3.65 -4.41
C LEU A 214 -9.35 4.17 -4.55
N GLU A 215 -10.30 3.43 -4.03
CA GLU A 215 -11.68 3.87 -3.86
C GLU A 215 -12.11 3.85 -2.40
N GLU A 216 -13.11 4.66 -2.10
CA GLU A 216 -13.76 4.72 -0.79
C GLU A 216 -15.12 4.02 -0.87
N VAL A 217 -15.28 2.94 -0.10
CA VAL A 217 -16.54 2.22 0.03
C VAL A 217 -17.19 2.57 1.35
N THR A 218 -18.19 3.44 1.32
CA THR A 218 -18.96 3.81 2.51
C THR A 218 -19.71 2.61 3.08
N LEU A 219 -19.52 2.34 4.37
CA LEU A 219 -20.29 1.35 5.13
C LEU A 219 -21.42 2.00 5.92
N PHE A 220 -21.17 3.18 6.52
CA PHE A 220 -22.16 3.93 7.30
C PHE A 220 -22.01 5.44 7.07
N SER A 221 -23.14 6.13 6.92
CA SER A 221 -23.21 7.59 6.82
C SER A 221 -24.33 8.19 7.67
N TRP A 222 -25.11 7.37 8.40
CA TRP A 222 -26.17 7.84 9.30
C TRP A 222 -27.28 8.65 8.62
N GLU A 223 -27.42 8.53 7.30
CA GLU A 223 -28.42 9.23 6.49
C GLU A 223 -29.74 8.48 6.35
N THR A 224 -29.81 7.23 6.85
CA THR A 224 -31.02 6.40 6.79
C THR A 224 -32.20 7.13 7.47
N PRO A 225 -33.27 7.52 6.76
CA PRO A 225 -34.34 8.31 7.36
C PRO A 225 -35.04 7.57 8.51
N ASP A 226 -35.38 8.31 9.57
CA ASP A 226 -36.16 7.79 10.70
C ASP A 226 -37.55 7.34 10.24
N ASN A 227 -37.95 6.13 10.59
CA ASN A 227 -39.22 5.57 10.16
C ASN A 227 -40.31 5.94 11.17
N PRO A 228 -41.31 6.77 10.78
CA PRO A 228 -42.35 7.21 11.71
C PRO A 228 -43.24 6.07 12.23
N ALA A 229 -43.18 4.87 11.63
CA ALA A 229 -43.90 3.69 12.08
C ALA A 229 -43.23 2.98 13.28
N THR A 230 -41.96 3.28 13.56
CA THR A 230 -41.14 2.64 14.60
C THR A 230 -40.53 3.68 15.56
N PRO A 231 -41.33 4.56 16.20
CA PRO A 231 -40.82 5.75 16.93
C PRO A 231 -39.96 5.46 18.17
N SER A 232 -39.81 4.19 18.56
CA SER A 232 -38.90 3.75 19.63
C SER A 232 -37.52 3.31 19.12
N VAL A 233 -37.38 3.15 17.82
CA VAL A 233 -36.14 2.83 17.12
C VAL A 233 -35.79 4.09 16.33
N ASN A 234 -34.53 4.49 16.38
CA ASN A 234 -34.04 5.56 15.53
C ASN A 234 -33.23 4.91 14.41
N GLU A 235 -33.82 4.75 13.22
CA GLU A 235 -33.16 4.08 12.11
C GLU A 235 -31.95 4.85 11.57
N GLN A 236 -31.87 6.16 11.81
CA GLN A 236 -30.70 6.97 11.45
C GLN A 236 -29.44 6.53 12.21
N LEU A 237 -29.56 5.83 13.35
CA LEU A 237 -28.41 5.25 14.04
C LEU A 237 -27.86 4.02 13.32
N GLU A 238 -28.53 3.45 12.32
CA GLU A 238 -28.04 2.33 11.51
C GLU A 238 -27.57 1.14 12.38
N ASN A 239 -28.34 0.84 13.43
CA ASN A 239 -28.05 -0.19 14.46
C ASN A 239 -26.80 0.07 15.32
N TRP A 240 -26.17 1.23 15.22
CA TRP A 240 -25.15 1.64 16.16
C TRP A 240 -25.74 1.85 17.56
N THR A 241 -25.04 1.31 18.55
CA THR A 241 -25.40 1.38 19.96
C THR A 241 -24.22 1.84 20.78
N THR A 242 -24.48 2.26 22.03
CA THR A 242 -23.40 2.59 22.98
C THR A 242 -22.39 1.46 23.07
N GLY A 243 -21.11 1.82 23.00
CA GLY A 243 -20.02 0.85 23.08
C GLY A 243 -19.99 0.13 24.43
N PHE A 244 -19.10 -0.86 24.54
CA PHE A 244 -19.03 -1.73 25.71
C PHE A 244 -18.26 -1.12 26.89
N GLN A 245 -17.93 0.17 26.84
CA GLN A 245 -17.47 0.96 27.97
C GLN A 245 -18.42 2.15 28.20
N PRO A 246 -18.80 2.44 29.46
CA PRO A 246 -19.79 3.46 29.75
C PRO A 246 -19.24 4.88 29.53
N GLY A 247 -20.13 5.88 29.47
CA GLY A 247 -19.77 7.31 29.50
C GLY A 247 -19.83 8.03 28.16
N HIS A 248 -20.41 7.40 27.15
CA HIS A 248 -20.74 8.00 25.85
C HIS A 248 -22.25 7.98 25.67
N VAL A 249 -22.79 9.10 25.19
CA VAL A 249 -24.20 9.21 24.79
C VAL A 249 -24.24 9.45 23.29
N HIS A 250 -25.05 8.68 22.59
CA HIS A 250 -25.23 8.81 21.15
C HIS A 250 -26.48 9.59 20.81
N SER A 251 -26.37 10.36 19.73
CA SER A 251 -27.50 11.06 19.13
C SER A 251 -27.17 11.29 17.66
N ILE A 252 -28.19 11.57 16.85
CA ILE A 252 -27.97 12.07 15.50
C ILE A 252 -27.90 13.59 15.52
N SER A 253 -27.00 14.14 14.71
CA SER A 253 -26.80 15.57 14.57
C SER A 253 -26.81 15.97 13.11
N SER A 254 -27.21 17.21 12.82
CA SER A 254 -27.03 17.81 11.50
C SER A 254 -25.67 18.50 11.35
N LEU A 255 -24.88 18.50 12.41
CA LEU A 255 -23.55 19.06 12.48
C LEU A 255 -22.55 17.99 12.06
N GLY A 256 -21.52 18.34 11.29
CA GLY A 256 -20.46 17.39 10.94
C GLY A 256 -20.81 16.39 9.83
N ALA A 257 -22.03 16.44 9.30
CA ALA A 257 -22.38 15.77 8.05
C ALA A 257 -21.49 16.33 6.92
N THR A 258 -20.69 15.47 6.29
CA THR A 258 -19.86 15.78 5.13
C THR A 258 -20.48 15.24 3.83
N ASP A 259 -21.40 14.28 3.94
CA ASP A 259 -22.34 13.90 2.88
C ASP A 259 -23.76 13.82 3.49
N GLY A 260 -24.75 14.42 2.84
CA GLY A 260 -26.13 14.45 3.36
C GLY A 260 -26.39 15.49 4.47
N ASN A 261 -27.19 15.12 5.48
CA ASN A 261 -27.72 16.02 6.52
C ASN A 261 -27.56 15.49 7.96
N SER A 262 -26.96 14.33 8.17
CA SER A 262 -26.96 13.57 9.41
C SER A 262 -25.54 13.08 9.74
N SER A 263 -25.27 12.90 11.02
CA SER A 263 -24.00 12.34 11.49
C SER A 263 -24.21 11.68 12.85
N LEU A 264 -23.32 10.76 13.21
CA LEU A 264 -23.29 10.17 14.54
C LEU A 264 -22.60 11.14 15.51
N GLN A 265 -23.37 11.72 16.42
CA GLN A 265 -22.81 12.48 17.52
C GLN A 265 -22.50 11.59 18.73
N ILE A 266 -21.25 11.68 19.18
CA ILE A 266 -20.76 11.04 20.40
C ILE A 266 -20.49 12.11 21.45
N ASN A 267 -21.29 12.13 22.51
CA ASN A 267 -21.07 13.00 23.67
C ASN A 267 -20.35 12.23 24.78
N ARG A 268 -19.14 12.66 25.13
CA ARG A 268 -18.33 12.12 26.25
C ARG A 268 -18.12 13.13 27.38
N GLN A 269 -18.96 14.15 27.51
CA GLN A 269 -18.77 15.23 28.50
C GLN A 269 -18.82 14.75 29.96
N SER A 270 -19.43 13.60 30.24
CA SER A 270 -19.40 12.96 31.56
C SER A 270 -18.06 12.31 31.92
N GLN A 271 -17.13 12.18 30.97
CA GLN A 271 -15.81 11.56 31.14
C GLN A 271 -14.74 12.66 31.35
N THR A 272 -14.33 12.90 32.60
CA THR A 272 -13.41 14.00 32.98
C THR A 272 -11.95 13.57 33.18
N SER A 273 -11.63 12.30 33.01
CA SER A 273 -10.27 11.76 33.12
C SER A 273 -9.75 11.31 31.75
N PRO A 274 -8.46 11.54 31.41
CA PRO A 274 -7.87 11.05 30.18
C PRO A 274 -8.05 9.54 30.06
N ASN A 275 -8.71 9.08 29.01
CA ASN A 275 -8.85 7.66 28.75
C ASN A 275 -9.21 7.34 27.31
N PHE A 276 -8.71 6.17 26.94
CA PHE A 276 -9.21 5.38 25.85
C PHE A 276 -10.55 4.75 26.24
N THR A 277 -11.52 4.81 25.33
CA THR A 277 -12.84 4.21 25.53
C THR A 277 -13.47 3.74 24.22
N TRP A 278 -14.00 2.52 24.18
CA TRP A 278 -14.89 2.03 23.12
C TRP A 278 -16.29 2.60 23.34
N GLY A 279 -16.53 3.77 22.74
CA GLY A 279 -17.74 4.56 22.97
C GLY A 279 -18.90 4.20 22.05
N SER A 280 -18.64 3.55 20.92
CA SER A 280 -19.68 3.14 19.96
C SER A 280 -19.43 1.74 19.41
N GLN A 281 -20.50 1.02 19.10
CA GLN A 281 -20.42 -0.28 18.44
C GLN A 281 -21.61 -0.57 17.53
N PHE A 282 -21.34 -1.34 16.48
CA PHE A 282 -22.29 -1.97 15.59
C PHE A 282 -22.11 -3.49 15.72
N ILE A 283 -23.20 -4.22 15.92
CA ILE A 283 -23.18 -5.68 16.09
C ILE A 283 -24.23 -6.30 15.20
N LEU A 284 -23.81 -7.28 14.40
CA LEU A 284 -24.69 -8.21 13.73
C LEU A 284 -24.42 -9.63 14.24
N ASN A 285 -25.49 -10.38 14.47
CA ASN A 285 -25.44 -11.80 14.73
C ASN A 285 -26.52 -12.48 13.90
N SER A 286 -26.13 -13.27 12.92
CA SER A 286 -27.04 -14.05 12.08
C SER A 286 -27.47 -15.35 12.75
N ASP A 287 -26.75 -15.84 13.77
CA ASP A 287 -27.21 -16.98 14.56
C ASP A 287 -28.30 -16.53 15.53
N ILE A 288 -29.54 -16.83 15.17
CA ILE A 288 -30.74 -16.46 15.93
C ILE A 288 -31.09 -17.51 17.00
N ASN A 289 -30.37 -18.63 17.05
CA ASN A 289 -30.62 -19.63 18.08
C ASN A 289 -29.98 -19.22 19.42
N PRO A 290 -30.72 -19.26 20.54
CA PRO A 290 -30.13 -19.01 21.86
C PRO A 290 -29.26 -20.16 22.37
N ASP A 291 -29.34 -21.36 21.77
CA ASP A 291 -28.48 -22.50 22.11
C ASP A 291 -27.20 -22.47 21.26
N PRO A 292 -26.01 -22.25 21.85
CA PRO A 292 -24.76 -22.17 21.11
C PRO A 292 -24.34 -23.49 20.44
N LEU A 293 -25.05 -24.59 20.69
CA LEU A 293 -24.83 -25.89 20.04
C LEU A 293 -25.68 -26.09 18.79
N ILE A 294 -26.65 -25.22 18.53
CA ILE A 294 -27.59 -25.32 17.41
C ILE A 294 -27.43 -24.06 16.57
N LEU A 295 -26.95 -24.23 15.34
CA LEU A 295 -26.81 -23.11 14.41
C LEU A 295 -28.12 -22.88 13.66
N GLU A 296 -28.74 -21.71 13.85
CA GLU A 296 -29.91 -21.28 13.09
C GLU A 296 -29.62 -19.91 12.47
N VAL A 297 -29.31 -19.88 11.18
CA VAL A 297 -28.85 -18.66 10.48
C VAL A 297 -30.03 -17.90 9.87
N ASP A 298 -30.17 -16.63 10.23
CA ASP A 298 -30.97 -15.67 9.47
C ASP A 298 -30.24 -15.30 8.17
N PRO A 299 -30.78 -15.67 6.99
CA PRO A 299 -30.09 -15.47 5.73
C PRO A 299 -29.96 -13.99 5.34
N VAL A 300 -30.82 -13.11 5.84
CA VAL A 300 -30.77 -11.67 5.54
C VAL A 300 -29.64 -11.01 6.33
N ILE A 301 -29.53 -11.31 7.62
CA ILE A 301 -28.43 -10.81 8.45
C ILE A 301 -27.09 -11.41 7.99
N GLN A 302 -27.08 -12.70 7.62
CA GLN A 302 -25.88 -13.33 7.10
C GLN A 302 -25.37 -12.64 5.84
N ALA A 303 -26.26 -12.33 4.88
CA ALA A 303 -25.86 -11.61 3.67
C ALA A 303 -25.27 -10.22 3.97
N GLN A 304 -25.77 -9.52 4.99
CA GLN A 304 -25.20 -8.25 5.44
C GLN A 304 -23.81 -8.43 6.06
N ILE A 305 -23.62 -9.46 6.89
CA ILE A 305 -22.32 -9.79 7.48
C ILE A 305 -21.31 -10.12 6.38
N ASP A 306 -21.68 -10.99 5.44
CA ASP A 306 -20.80 -11.41 4.35
C ASP A 306 -20.38 -10.23 3.47
N ASP A 307 -21.31 -9.31 3.16
CA ASP A 307 -21.02 -8.10 2.38
C ASP A 307 -20.03 -7.17 3.11
N ILE A 308 -20.25 -6.90 4.40
CA ILE A 308 -19.37 -6.02 5.18
C ILE A 308 -17.99 -6.67 5.38
N VAL A 309 -17.95 -7.97 5.70
CA VAL A 309 -16.70 -8.74 5.85
C VAL A 309 -15.91 -8.74 4.55
N SER A 310 -16.57 -8.93 3.40
CA SER A 310 -15.92 -8.84 2.09
C SER A 310 -15.29 -7.46 1.86
N LYS A 311 -16.01 -6.38 2.17
CA LYS A 311 -15.50 -5.00 2.03
C LYS A 311 -14.29 -4.76 2.94
N ILE A 312 -14.35 -5.20 4.20
CA ILE A 312 -13.24 -5.08 5.15
C ILE A 312 -12.03 -5.90 4.68
N ASN A 313 -12.22 -7.16 4.30
CA ASN A 313 -11.11 -8.03 3.87
C ASN A 313 -10.47 -7.58 2.56
N GLY A 314 -11.22 -6.91 1.68
CA GLY A 314 -10.68 -6.27 0.47
C GLY A 314 -10.02 -4.91 0.72
N GLY A 315 -10.09 -4.38 1.95
CA GLY A 315 -9.61 -3.05 2.28
C GLY A 315 -8.15 -2.95 2.72
N LEU A 316 -7.63 -1.73 2.68
CA LEU A 316 -6.31 -1.36 3.22
C LEU A 316 -6.42 -0.58 4.53
N SER A 317 -7.52 0.15 4.71
CA SER A 317 -7.78 0.94 5.91
C SER A 317 -9.26 1.26 6.09
N ALA A 318 -9.65 1.57 7.32
CA ALA A 318 -10.94 2.20 7.61
C ALA A 318 -10.73 3.71 7.78
N ALA A 319 -11.65 4.52 7.29
CA ALA A 319 -11.64 5.96 7.46
C ALA A 319 -13.01 6.50 7.87
N PHE A 320 -13.02 7.63 8.57
CA PHE A 320 -14.23 8.39 8.86
C PHE A 320 -13.88 9.85 9.12
N ASP A 321 -14.85 10.71 8.83
CA ASP A 321 -14.73 12.14 9.04
C ASP A 321 -15.16 12.47 10.47
N VAL A 322 -14.47 13.42 11.07
CA VAL A 322 -14.72 13.88 12.44
C VAL A 322 -14.86 15.39 12.44
N ARG A 323 -15.95 15.88 13.04
CA ARG A 323 -16.12 17.28 13.41
C ARG A 323 -16.12 17.44 14.92
N PHE A 324 -15.60 18.57 15.37
CA PHE A 324 -15.46 18.92 16.78
C PHE A 324 -16.37 20.09 17.13
N ASP A 325 -17.37 19.88 17.98
CA ASP A 325 -18.28 20.94 18.44
C ASP A 325 -18.42 20.93 19.96
N ASP A 326 -17.51 21.60 20.66
CA ASP A 326 -17.57 21.75 22.12
C ASP A 326 -17.13 23.15 22.55
N PRO A 327 -17.77 23.83 23.51
CA PRO A 327 -17.15 24.90 24.27
C PRO A 327 -16.05 24.32 25.18
N PHE A 328 -14.91 23.94 24.61
CA PHE A 328 -13.76 23.36 25.30
C PHE A 328 -13.49 24.03 26.65
N PRO A 329 -13.68 23.36 27.80
CA PRO A 329 -13.11 23.85 29.04
C PRO A 329 -11.57 23.70 29.03
N ASN A 330 -11.02 22.76 28.24
CA ASN A 330 -9.68 22.21 28.48
C ASN A 330 -8.75 22.00 27.26
N SER A 331 -9.10 22.32 26.01
CA SER A 331 -8.21 22.19 24.83
C SER A 331 -7.29 20.94 24.87
N PRO A 332 -7.83 19.73 24.68
CA PRO A 332 -7.11 18.46 24.84
C PRO A 332 -5.75 18.46 24.14
N GLY A 333 -4.71 17.96 24.81
CA GLY A 333 -3.37 17.82 24.24
C GLY A 333 -3.31 16.75 23.15
N TYR A 334 -4.26 15.81 23.15
CA TYR A 334 -4.42 14.84 22.07
C TYR A 334 -5.89 14.41 21.90
N ASN A 335 -6.24 14.10 20.65
CA ASN A 335 -7.50 13.45 20.28
C ASN A 335 -7.21 12.39 19.23
N ARG A 336 -7.47 11.13 19.58
CA ARG A 336 -7.40 10.01 18.67
C ARG A 336 -8.72 9.29 18.65
N PHE A 337 -9.01 8.70 17.51
CA PHE A 337 -10.14 7.81 17.32
C PHE A 337 -9.60 6.50 16.79
N GLY A 338 -10.22 5.40 17.20
CA GLY A 338 -9.80 4.07 16.78
C GLY A 338 -10.99 3.24 16.34
N VAL A 339 -10.65 2.13 15.70
CA VAL A 339 -11.61 1.17 15.16
C VAL A 339 -11.21 -0.20 15.67
N HIS A 340 -12.20 -1.05 15.98
CA HIS A 340 -11.96 -2.48 16.02
C HIS A 340 -12.93 -3.25 15.13
N PHE A 341 -12.49 -4.43 14.71
CA PHE A 341 -13.28 -5.45 14.03
C PHE A 341 -13.13 -6.79 14.75
N SER A 342 -14.24 -7.51 14.91
CA SER A 342 -14.29 -8.82 15.54
C SER A 342 -15.28 -9.74 14.85
N ASP A 343 -14.93 -11.02 14.75
CA ASP A 343 -15.76 -12.11 14.22
C ASP A 343 -16.08 -13.19 15.28
N ASP A 344 -16.73 -14.28 14.84
CA ASP A 344 -17.13 -15.40 15.70
C ASP A 344 -15.98 -16.26 16.25
N GLN A 345 -14.74 -16.04 15.79
CA GLN A 345 -13.55 -16.74 16.31
C GLN A 345 -12.95 -16.06 17.53
N GLY A 346 -13.51 -14.92 17.95
CA GLY A 346 -12.96 -14.11 19.03
C GLY A 346 -11.76 -13.27 18.60
N THR A 347 -11.58 -13.03 17.30
CA THR A 347 -10.61 -12.05 16.81
C THR A 347 -10.91 -10.66 17.37
N PHE A 348 -9.88 -9.88 17.64
CA PHE A 348 -10.03 -8.49 18.05
C PHE A 348 -8.92 -7.66 17.40
N TYR A 349 -9.18 -7.23 16.18
CA TYR A 349 -8.28 -6.36 15.43
C TYR A 349 -8.60 -4.92 15.78
N ASP A 350 -7.72 -4.24 16.54
CA ASP A 350 -7.91 -2.85 16.90
C ASP A 350 -6.68 -1.98 16.67
N ALA A 351 -6.91 -0.72 16.30
CA ALA A 351 -5.89 0.30 16.22
C ALA A 351 -6.51 1.71 16.31
N GLU A 352 -5.64 2.71 16.50
CA GLU A 352 -6.00 4.13 16.50
C GLU A 352 -5.44 4.81 15.24
N GLY A 353 -6.17 5.82 14.75
CA GLY A 353 -5.64 6.73 13.75
C GLY A 353 -4.69 7.76 14.33
N GLY A 354 -4.25 8.68 13.47
CA GLY A 354 -3.38 9.80 13.85
C GLY A 354 -3.99 10.71 14.92
N ASN A 355 -3.12 11.40 15.68
CA ASN A 355 -3.57 12.43 16.62
C ASN A 355 -4.07 13.67 15.88
N LEU A 356 -5.32 14.05 16.11
CA LEU A 356 -5.94 15.24 15.54
C LEU A 356 -5.64 16.53 16.34
N GLY A 357 -4.90 16.43 17.46
CA GLY A 357 -4.46 17.59 18.24
C GLY A 357 -5.62 18.29 18.95
N ALA A 358 -5.62 19.62 18.99
CA ALA A 358 -6.66 20.46 19.61
C ALA A 358 -7.39 21.31 18.54
N PRO A 359 -8.22 20.70 17.68
CA PRO A 359 -8.91 21.43 16.62
C PRO A 359 -9.86 22.50 17.21
N PRO A 360 -10.02 23.66 16.55
CA PRO A 360 -10.99 24.67 16.98
C PRO A 360 -12.43 24.16 16.87
N ILE A 361 -13.37 24.86 17.52
CA ILE A 361 -14.80 24.59 17.38
C ILE A 361 -15.22 24.66 15.91
N GLY A 362 -15.94 23.66 15.45
CA GLY A 362 -16.34 23.46 14.07
C GLY A 362 -15.21 22.94 13.17
N GLY A 363 -14.00 22.75 13.71
CA GLY A 363 -12.90 22.13 12.99
C GLY A 363 -13.25 20.70 12.57
N THR A 364 -12.66 20.26 11.46
CA THR A 364 -12.85 18.93 10.90
C THR A 364 -11.52 18.22 10.76
N GLY A 365 -11.55 16.90 10.72
CA GLY A 365 -10.42 16.04 10.42
C GLY A 365 -10.90 14.70 9.87
N VAL A 366 -9.98 13.95 9.28
CA VAL A 366 -10.22 12.57 8.85
C VAL A 366 -9.40 11.67 9.73
N THR A 367 -10.02 10.65 10.30
CA THR A 367 -9.30 9.55 10.96
C THR A 367 -9.15 8.43 9.94
N THR A 368 -7.92 8.02 9.66
CA THR A 368 -7.62 6.82 8.86
C THR A 368 -6.87 5.82 9.73
N VAL A 369 -7.33 4.57 9.75
CA VAL A 369 -6.77 3.47 10.53
C VAL A 369 -6.31 2.35 9.60
N PRO A 370 -5.00 2.21 9.35
CA PRO A 370 -4.46 1.17 8.47
C PRO A 370 -4.65 -0.25 9.01
N PHE A 371 -5.09 -1.19 8.18
CA PHE A 371 -5.35 -2.57 8.62
C PHE A 371 -4.08 -3.35 8.98
N ASN A 372 -2.93 -2.97 8.44
CA ASN A 372 -1.64 -3.53 8.84
C ASN A 372 -1.22 -3.12 10.27
N THR A 373 -1.85 -2.09 10.86
CA THR A 373 -1.63 -1.70 12.25
C THR A 373 -2.60 -2.34 13.24
N MET A 374 -3.69 -2.94 12.74
CA MET A 374 -4.68 -3.61 13.57
C MET A 374 -4.22 -5.05 13.85
N ILE A 375 -3.56 -5.27 14.99
CA ILE A 375 -3.00 -6.57 15.35
C ILE A 375 -3.97 -7.32 16.27
N ASP A 376 -4.34 -8.54 15.89
CA ASP A 376 -5.02 -9.43 16.82
C ASP A 376 -4.00 -9.97 17.83
N ASN A 377 -4.24 -9.68 19.11
CA ASN A 377 -3.35 -10.10 20.20
C ASN A 377 -3.26 -11.62 20.37
N THR A 378 -4.21 -12.39 19.80
CA THR A 378 -4.22 -13.85 19.90
C THR A 378 -3.32 -14.50 18.85
N SER A 379 -3.46 -14.10 17.58
CA SER A 379 -2.67 -14.63 16.46
C SER A 379 -1.32 -13.92 16.26
N GLY A 380 -1.23 -12.64 16.66
CA GLY A 380 -0.10 -11.77 16.36
C GLY A 380 -0.05 -11.29 14.90
N LEU A 381 -1.06 -11.63 14.10
CA LEU A 381 -1.21 -11.19 12.72
C LEU A 381 -2.06 -9.92 12.67
N SER A 382 -1.80 -9.11 11.64
CA SER A 382 -2.63 -7.95 11.32
C SER A 382 -3.90 -8.34 10.58
N LEU A 383 -4.90 -7.45 10.60
CA LEU A 383 -6.10 -7.61 9.78
C LEU A 383 -5.76 -7.67 8.29
N ALA A 384 -4.73 -6.95 7.84
CA ALA A 384 -4.26 -6.99 6.46
C ALA A 384 -3.65 -8.35 6.07
N GLU A 385 -3.13 -9.12 7.02
CA GLU A 385 -2.51 -10.42 6.77
C GLU A 385 -3.51 -11.59 6.90
N ALA A 386 -4.40 -11.53 7.88
CA ALA A 386 -5.28 -12.64 8.23
C ALA A 386 -6.74 -12.45 7.79
N GLY A 387 -7.21 -11.20 7.72
CA GLY A 387 -8.62 -10.90 7.48
C GLY A 387 -9.54 -11.30 8.65
N LEU A 388 -10.81 -10.91 8.53
CA LEU A 388 -11.93 -11.51 9.26
C LEU A 388 -12.34 -12.83 8.60
N ARG A 389 -12.94 -13.73 9.37
CA ARG A 389 -13.42 -15.03 8.86
C ARG A 389 -14.58 -14.86 7.87
N VAL A 390 -14.39 -15.35 6.65
CA VAL A 390 -15.46 -15.47 5.65
C VAL A 390 -16.53 -16.45 6.15
N GLY A 391 -17.81 -16.04 6.06
CA GLY A 391 -18.96 -16.83 6.54
C GLY A 391 -19.09 -16.86 8.06
N THR A 392 -18.47 -15.92 8.79
CA THR A 392 -18.75 -15.70 10.21
C THR A 392 -20.23 -15.40 10.42
N THR A 393 -20.81 -15.89 11.51
CA THR A 393 -22.19 -15.53 11.88
C THR A 393 -22.27 -14.32 12.79
N PHE A 394 -21.12 -13.83 13.25
CA PHE A 394 -21.02 -12.68 14.12
C PHE A 394 -20.07 -11.65 13.52
N LEU A 395 -20.48 -10.38 13.55
CA LEU A 395 -19.62 -9.24 13.23
C LEU A 395 -19.83 -8.17 14.28
N ARG A 396 -18.72 -7.64 14.81
CA ARG A 396 -18.71 -6.41 15.58
C ARG A 396 -17.75 -5.41 14.95
N ILE A 397 -18.20 -4.17 14.88
CA ILE A 397 -17.40 -2.99 14.60
C ILE A 397 -17.50 -2.10 15.83
N GLY A 398 -16.42 -1.47 16.26
CA GLY A 398 -16.53 -0.42 17.27
C GLY A 398 -15.63 0.76 17.01
N LEU A 399 -16.06 1.90 17.54
CA LEU A 399 -15.34 3.16 17.47
C LEU A 399 -14.89 3.56 18.87
N SER A 400 -13.62 3.87 19.00
CA SER A 400 -13.04 4.38 20.22
C SER A 400 -12.77 5.86 20.15
N THR A 401 -12.74 6.48 21.33
CA THR A 401 -12.19 7.82 21.54
C THR A 401 -11.09 7.73 22.58
N ASN A 402 -9.94 8.33 22.29
CA ASN A 402 -8.81 8.44 23.20
C ASN A 402 -8.34 9.89 23.24
N THR A 403 -8.68 10.56 24.33
CA THR A 403 -8.34 11.96 24.55
C THR A 403 -8.16 12.22 26.04
N ASP A 404 -7.43 13.30 26.35
CA ASP A 404 -7.31 13.89 27.68
C ASP A 404 -8.38 14.92 28.02
N GLY A 405 -9.40 15.07 27.17
CA GLY A 405 -10.52 15.99 27.36
C GLY A 405 -11.90 15.35 27.43
N ALA A 406 -12.84 16.09 28.02
CA ALA A 406 -14.26 15.97 27.72
C ALA A 406 -14.54 16.59 26.34
N GLY A 407 -15.56 16.11 25.62
CA GLY A 407 -15.90 16.65 24.31
C GLY A 407 -17.17 16.07 23.69
N ILE A 408 -17.61 16.72 22.61
CA ILE A 408 -18.65 16.23 21.71
C ILE A 408 -18.01 16.14 20.32
N TYR A 409 -18.19 15.01 19.67
CA TYR A 409 -17.70 14.76 18.31
C TYR A 409 -18.85 14.35 17.43
N GLN A 410 -18.77 14.70 16.16
CA GLN A 410 -19.65 14.17 15.13
C GLN A 410 -18.79 13.34 14.18
N ILE A 411 -19.22 12.11 13.94
CA ILE A 411 -18.58 11.17 13.04
C ILE A 411 -19.49 10.98 11.84
N ASP A 412 -18.90 11.04 10.65
CA ASP A 412 -19.61 10.79 9.40
C ASP A 412 -18.75 9.97 8.41
N ASN A 413 -19.38 9.39 7.39
CA ASN A 413 -18.74 8.69 6.27
C ASN A 413 -17.73 7.63 6.71
N PHE A 414 -18.18 6.67 7.54
CA PHE A 414 -17.38 5.50 7.89
C PHE A 414 -17.26 4.60 6.66
N ARG A 415 -16.03 4.49 6.14
CA ARG A 415 -15.73 3.90 4.85
C ARG A 415 -14.49 3.02 4.90
N ILE A 416 -14.42 2.07 3.99
CA ILE A 416 -13.22 1.28 3.73
C ILE A 416 -12.51 1.87 2.53
N ILE A 417 -11.22 2.15 2.68
CA ILE A 417 -10.34 2.52 1.57
C ILE A 417 -9.72 1.23 1.06
N ARG A 418 -9.97 0.91 -0.21
CA ARG A 418 -9.47 -0.31 -0.86
C ARG A 418 -8.85 0.03 -2.22
N PRO A 419 -8.03 -0.86 -2.79
CA PRO A 419 -7.68 -0.76 -4.19
C PRO A 419 -8.97 -0.72 -5.01
N VAL A 420 -9.02 0.16 -6.00
CA VAL A 420 -9.93 -0.01 -7.12
C VAL A 420 -9.59 -1.37 -7.68
N SER A 421 -10.44 -2.33 -7.37
CA SER A 421 -10.61 -3.47 -8.22
C SER A 421 -10.99 -2.85 -9.57
N GLU A 422 -10.15 -3.01 -10.59
CA GLU A 422 -10.68 -2.91 -11.96
C GLU A 422 -11.69 -4.04 -12.01
N ASP A 423 -12.90 -3.74 -11.56
CA ASP A 423 -13.97 -4.70 -11.37
C ASP A 423 -14.26 -5.23 -12.75
N THR A 424 -13.59 -6.31 -13.13
CA THR A 424 -13.82 -7.00 -14.37
C THR A 424 -14.94 -8.00 -14.11
N GLY A 425 -15.82 -8.18 -15.09
CA GLY A 425 -16.65 -9.37 -15.16
C GLY A 425 -15.84 -10.59 -15.60
N ASP A 426 -14.54 -10.44 -15.90
CA ASP A 426 -13.60 -11.47 -16.33
C ASP A 426 -13.05 -12.17 -15.07
N PHE A 427 -13.85 -13.09 -14.55
CA PHE A 427 -13.56 -13.80 -13.31
C PHE A 427 -12.63 -15.00 -13.53
N ASP A 428 -12.48 -15.49 -14.76
CA ASP A 428 -11.53 -16.55 -15.07
C ASP A 428 -10.15 -16.05 -15.57
N GLY A 429 -10.06 -14.75 -15.87
CA GLY A 429 -8.85 -14.03 -16.23
C GLY A 429 -8.39 -14.28 -17.66
N ASP A 430 -9.30 -14.70 -18.56
CA ASP A 430 -8.97 -15.02 -19.95
C ASP A 430 -9.02 -13.83 -20.91
N GLY A 431 -9.45 -12.66 -20.42
CA GLY A 431 -9.47 -11.40 -21.13
C GLY A 431 -10.78 -11.10 -21.84
N ASP A 432 -11.83 -11.90 -21.65
CA ASP A 432 -13.20 -11.55 -22.02
C ASP A 432 -14.20 -11.68 -20.85
N VAL A 433 -15.44 -11.25 -21.07
CA VAL A 433 -16.50 -11.30 -20.05
C VAL A 433 -17.68 -12.07 -20.63
N ASP A 434 -17.78 -13.34 -20.28
CA ASP A 434 -18.67 -14.30 -20.92
C ASP A 434 -19.39 -15.26 -19.93
N GLY A 435 -19.95 -16.35 -20.44
CA GLY A 435 -20.69 -17.31 -19.62
C GLY A 435 -19.79 -18.16 -18.70
N HIS A 436 -18.50 -18.29 -19.00
CA HIS A 436 -17.52 -18.97 -18.16
C HIS A 436 -17.27 -18.19 -16.88
N ASP A 437 -17.13 -16.87 -16.97
CA ASP A 437 -17.01 -16.01 -15.80
C ASP A 437 -18.20 -16.12 -14.88
N PHE A 438 -19.41 -16.11 -15.46
CA PHE A 438 -20.63 -16.32 -14.69
C PHE A 438 -20.59 -17.64 -13.90
N LEU A 439 -20.05 -18.70 -14.50
CA LEU A 439 -19.87 -19.99 -13.81
C LEU A 439 -18.77 -19.95 -12.75
N VAL A 440 -17.73 -19.14 -12.93
CA VAL A 440 -16.70 -18.90 -11.90
C VAL A 440 -17.31 -18.15 -10.72
N TRP A 441 -18.05 -17.07 -10.96
CA TRP A 441 -18.83 -16.36 -9.93
C TRP A 441 -19.81 -17.29 -9.21
N GLN A 442 -20.59 -18.11 -9.93
CA GLN A 442 -21.53 -19.07 -9.31
C GLN A 442 -20.85 -20.09 -8.40
N ARG A 443 -19.55 -20.35 -8.61
CA ARG A 443 -18.74 -21.26 -7.79
C ARG A 443 -17.96 -20.53 -6.70
N GLY A 444 -18.18 -19.21 -6.54
CA GLY A 444 -17.52 -18.36 -5.56
C GLY A 444 -16.09 -17.98 -5.93
N GLY A 445 -15.72 -18.07 -7.22
CA GLY A 445 -14.37 -17.77 -7.71
C GLY A 445 -14.18 -16.34 -8.22
N SER A 446 -15.18 -15.47 -8.12
CA SER A 446 -15.00 -14.04 -8.39
C SER A 446 -14.27 -13.35 -7.22
N PRO A 447 -13.71 -12.13 -7.43
CA PRO A 447 -12.90 -11.44 -6.43
C PRO A 447 -13.58 -11.29 -5.05
N ASN A 448 -14.90 -11.12 -5.02
CA ASN A 448 -15.67 -10.95 -3.79
C ASN A 448 -16.59 -12.14 -3.47
N GLY A 449 -16.32 -13.32 -4.06
CA GLY A 449 -17.15 -14.52 -3.89
C GLY A 449 -18.55 -14.37 -4.49
N ILE A 450 -19.53 -15.15 -4.01
CA ILE A 450 -20.90 -15.11 -4.57
C ILE A 450 -21.66 -13.88 -4.05
N ASN A 451 -21.29 -12.68 -4.53
CA ASN A 451 -21.94 -11.42 -4.19
C ASN A 451 -22.71 -10.85 -5.40
N SER A 452 -23.83 -10.18 -5.13
CA SER A 452 -24.60 -9.40 -6.11
C SER A 452 -23.83 -8.25 -6.77
N GLY A 453 -22.79 -7.70 -6.13
CA GLY A 453 -21.92 -6.67 -6.69
C GLY A 453 -21.14 -7.19 -7.90
N ASP A 454 -20.41 -8.30 -7.73
CA ASP A 454 -19.70 -9.00 -8.82
C ASP A 454 -20.65 -9.38 -9.95
N LEU A 455 -21.86 -9.84 -9.61
CA LEU A 455 -22.87 -10.12 -10.63
C LEU A 455 -23.27 -8.87 -11.42
N ALA A 456 -23.42 -7.72 -10.78
CA ALA A 456 -23.76 -6.47 -11.45
C ALA A 456 -22.63 -5.98 -12.38
N ILE A 457 -21.38 -6.18 -11.95
CA ILE A 457 -20.17 -5.91 -12.75
C ILE A 457 -20.16 -6.80 -13.99
N TRP A 458 -20.31 -8.11 -13.81
CA TRP A 458 -20.41 -9.07 -14.90
C TRP A 458 -21.55 -8.71 -15.85
N GLN A 459 -22.74 -8.37 -15.35
CA GLN A 459 -23.88 -7.95 -16.17
C GLN A 459 -23.59 -6.67 -16.98
N ALA A 460 -22.89 -5.71 -16.39
CA ALA A 460 -22.53 -4.47 -17.04
C ALA A 460 -21.48 -4.66 -18.15
N GLN A 461 -20.63 -5.68 -18.02
CA GLN A 461 -19.50 -5.95 -18.90
C GLN A 461 -19.71 -7.16 -19.82
N TYR A 462 -20.79 -7.92 -19.66
CA TYR A 462 -21.06 -9.11 -20.45
C TYR A 462 -21.06 -8.82 -21.96
N GLY A 463 -20.20 -9.54 -22.69
CA GLY A 463 -20.00 -9.34 -24.11
C GLY A 463 -19.19 -8.10 -24.47
N THR A 464 -18.59 -7.43 -23.50
CA THR A 464 -17.55 -6.41 -23.73
C THR A 464 -16.18 -7.08 -23.61
N SER A 465 -15.45 -7.11 -24.71
CA SER A 465 -14.00 -7.35 -24.64
C SER A 465 -13.34 -6.00 -24.41
N PRO A 466 -12.44 -5.84 -23.41
CA PRO A 466 -11.54 -4.71 -23.38
C PRO A 466 -10.92 -4.55 -24.77
N PRO A 467 -10.83 -3.33 -25.34
CA PRO A 467 -10.18 -3.16 -26.61
C PRO A 467 -8.77 -3.71 -26.47
N LEU A 468 -8.44 -4.75 -27.24
CA LEU A 468 -7.09 -5.26 -27.37
C LEU A 468 -6.16 -4.05 -27.48
N VAL A 469 -5.34 -3.82 -26.44
CA VAL A 469 -4.15 -3.00 -26.61
C VAL A 469 -3.39 -3.73 -27.69
N ALA A 470 -3.35 -3.14 -28.89
CA ALA A 470 -2.52 -3.60 -29.98
C ALA A 470 -1.06 -3.39 -29.56
N GLY A 471 -0.60 -4.28 -28.69
CA GLY A 471 0.75 -4.33 -28.16
C GLY A 471 1.68 -4.72 -29.30
N LEU A 472 2.55 -3.78 -29.62
CA LEU A 472 3.78 -3.93 -30.39
C LEU A 472 3.57 -4.35 -31.86
N ALA A 473 4.02 -3.47 -32.75
CA ALA A 473 4.30 -3.85 -34.13
C ALA A 473 5.19 -5.10 -34.12
N VAL A 474 4.62 -6.25 -34.46
CA VAL A 474 5.37 -7.48 -34.73
C VAL A 474 6.38 -7.10 -35.81
N PRO A 475 7.69 -7.11 -35.53
CA PRO A 475 8.67 -6.88 -36.59
C PRO A 475 8.53 -8.07 -37.54
N GLU A 476 8.14 -7.87 -38.80
CA GLU A 476 8.19 -8.94 -39.80
C GLU A 476 9.64 -9.12 -40.29
N PRO A 477 10.42 -10.16 -39.89
CA PRO A 477 11.76 -10.35 -40.41
C PRO A 477 11.76 -11.37 -41.56
N SER A 478 10.61 -11.75 -42.13
CA SER A 478 10.53 -12.89 -43.05
C SER A 478 9.82 -12.60 -44.38
N ALA A 479 8.93 -11.60 -44.46
CA ALA A 479 8.22 -11.27 -45.69
C ALA A 479 9.15 -10.65 -46.75
N LEU A 480 10.08 -9.77 -46.34
CA LEU A 480 11.12 -9.19 -47.20
C LEU A 480 12.10 -10.25 -47.72
N LEU A 481 12.46 -11.22 -46.88
CA LEU A 481 13.36 -12.30 -47.27
C LEU A 481 12.71 -13.24 -48.28
N LEU A 482 11.42 -13.56 -48.10
CA LEU A 482 10.64 -14.37 -49.04
C LEU A 482 10.42 -13.66 -50.38
N THR A 483 10.18 -12.34 -50.38
CA THR A 483 10.07 -11.57 -51.63
C THR A 483 11.42 -11.43 -52.34
N LEU A 484 12.54 -11.28 -51.62
CA LEU A 484 13.87 -11.26 -52.24
C LEU A 484 14.25 -12.62 -52.83
N ILE A 485 13.95 -13.73 -52.13
CA ILE A 485 14.20 -15.09 -52.63
C ILE A 485 13.30 -15.40 -53.84
N ALA A 486 12.02 -15.03 -53.79
CA ALA A 486 11.10 -15.21 -54.90
C ALA A 486 11.55 -14.43 -56.15
N ASN A 487 11.96 -13.16 -56.00
CA ASN A 487 12.48 -12.37 -57.10
C ASN A 487 13.80 -12.96 -57.65
N ALA A 488 14.71 -13.41 -56.80
CA ALA A 488 15.96 -14.04 -57.23
C ALA A 488 15.71 -15.33 -58.05
N MET A 489 14.70 -16.13 -57.71
CA MET A 489 14.33 -17.32 -58.48
C MET A 489 13.74 -16.99 -59.86
N VAL A 490 12.96 -15.90 -59.98
CA VAL A 490 12.42 -15.43 -61.26
C VAL A 490 13.54 -14.94 -62.19
N PHE A 491 14.53 -14.20 -61.67
CA PHE A 491 15.68 -13.76 -62.46
C PHE A 491 16.65 -14.90 -62.84
N ALA A 492 16.77 -15.94 -62.01
CA ALA A 492 17.58 -17.12 -62.32
C ALA A 492 16.95 -18.01 -63.40
N CYS A 493 15.62 -18.12 -63.46
CA CYS A 493 14.92 -18.87 -64.51
C CYS A 493 14.82 -18.11 -65.85
N GLY A 494 14.88 -16.77 -65.85
CA GLY A 494 14.79 -15.95 -67.05
C GLY A 494 16.05 -15.90 -67.94
N ARG A 495 17.16 -16.52 -67.52
CA ARG A 495 18.48 -16.41 -68.18
C ARG A 495 18.89 -17.62 -69.04
N ARG A 496 17.96 -18.52 -69.36
CA ARG A 496 18.16 -19.59 -70.35
C ARG A 496 17.36 -19.31 -71.62
N LYS A 497 17.91 -18.47 -72.50
CA LYS A 497 17.70 -18.52 -73.96
C LYS A 497 18.95 -18.02 -74.66
#